data_AF-A0A925AYI0-F1
#
_entry.id   AF-A0A925AYI0-F1
#
_cell.length_a   1.000
_cell.length_b   1.000
_cell.length_c   1.000
_cell.angle_alpha   90.00
_cell.angle_beta   90.00
_cell.angle_gamma   90.00
#
_symmetry.space_group_name_H-M   'P 1'
#
loop_
_entity.id
_entity.type
_entity.pdbx_description
1 polymer ?
#
loop_
_entity_poly.entity_id
_entity_poly.type
_entity_poly.pdbx_seq_one_letter_code
_entity_poly.pdbx_strand_id
1 'polypeptide(L)'
;LSRGDLDAKVLERARSYVLGRAPFEVANAADMLSPVLRSELLGEPVDTIFKSTERIEAVRDSDVIAALQKHVTRDTRSVAMVGDGSMQEILRKRFSHARVEAVDFQAELKG
;
A
#
# COMPACT_ATOMS: atom_id res chain seq x y z
N LEU A 1 14.74 -1.23 4.33
CA LEU A 1 14.40 0.14 4.74
C LEU A 1 15.12 0.36 6.05
N SER A 2 16.29 0.99 5.96
CA SER A 2 16.99 1.39 7.18
C SER A 2 16.25 2.60 7.75
N ARG A 3 16.44 2.92 9.04
CA ARG A 3 15.90 4.13 9.67
C ARG A 3 16.26 5.43 8.93
N GLY A 4 17.23 5.40 8.01
CA GLY A 4 17.73 6.57 7.28
C GLY A 4 16.85 7.03 6.10
N ASP A 5 15.90 6.22 5.61
CA ASP A 5 15.14 6.55 4.39
C ASP A 5 13.80 7.28 4.66
N LEU A 6 13.38 7.36 5.92
CA LEU A 6 12.16 8.07 6.36
C LEU A 6 12.56 9.23 7.25
N ASP A 7 13.05 10.30 6.64
CA ASP A 7 13.28 11.55 7.34
C ASP A 7 11.94 12.29 7.60
N ALA A 8 11.99 13.29 8.47
CA ALA A 8 10.83 14.10 8.80
C ALA A 8 10.21 14.80 7.58
N LYS A 9 11.00 15.11 6.55
CA LYS A 9 10.50 15.76 5.33
C LYS A 9 9.67 14.81 4.47
N VAL A 10 10.08 13.55 4.37
CA VAL A 10 9.32 12.51 3.66
C VAL A 10 8.00 12.25 4.36
N LEU A 11 8.01 12.14 5.69
CA LEU A 11 6.80 11.94 6.50
C LEU A 11 5.85 13.12 6.37
N GLU A 12 6.36 14.35 6.47
CA GLU A 12 5.53 15.54 6.33
C GLU A 12 4.95 15.66 4.93
N ARG A 13 5.75 15.42 3.88
CA ARG A 13 5.26 15.42 2.50
C ARG A 13 4.17 14.38 2.28
N ALA A 14 4.33 13.18 2.84
CA ALA A 14 3.31 12.14 2.76
C ALA A 14 2.03 12.55 3.49
N ARG A 15 2.15 13.14 4.69
CA ARG A 15 1.02 13.67 5.46
C ARG A 15 0.27 14.75 4.69
N SER A 16 0.98 15.76 4.18
CA SER A 16 0.36 16.83 3.39
C SER A 16 -0.34 16.31 2.13
N TYR A 17 0.25 15.31 1.46
CA TYR A 17 -0.36 14.68 0.29
C TYR A 17 -1.69 13.98 0.64
N VAL A 18 -1.71 13.20 1.72
CA VAL A 18 -2.92 12.47 2.14
C VAL A 18 -4.00 13.45 2.62
N LEU A 19 -3.64 14.44 3.45
CA LEU A 19 -4.58 15.46 3.92
C LEU A 19 -5.12 16.32 2.78
N GLY A 20 -4.28 16.67 1.80
CA GLY A 20 -4.70 17.44 0.63
C GLY A 20 -5.67 16.68 -0.28
N ARG A 21 -5.64 15.33 -0.24
CA ARG A 21 -6.55 14.47 -1.02
C ARG A 21 -7.88 14.22 -0.31
N ALA A 22 -7.90 14.15 1.02
CA ALA A 22 -9.07 13.75 1.80
C ALA A 22 -10.37 14.52 1.47
N PRO A 23 -10.38 15.85 1.27
CA PRO A 23 -11.60 16.58 0.90
C PRO A 23 -12.23 16.12 -0.42
N PHE A 24 -11.43 15.59 -1.35
CA PHE A 24 -11.89 15.12 -2.65
C PHE A 24 -12.47 13.70 -2.61
N GLU A 25 -12.28 12.95 -1.52
CA GLU A 25 -12.82 11.58 -1.39
C GLU A 25 -14.30 11.58 -0.97
N VAL A 26 -14.84 12.74 -0.58
CA VAL A 26 -16.23 12.92 -0.14
C VAL A 26 -16.85 14.22 -0.67
N ALA A 27 -16.28 14.80 -1.73
CA ALA A 27 -16.70 16.12 -2.23
C ALA A 27 -18.12 16.10 -2.82
N ASN A 28 -18.56 14.96 -3.36
CA ASN A 28 -19.90 14.78 -3.89
C ASN A 28 -20.48 13.38 -3.59
N ALA A 29 -21.77 13.20 -3.90
CA ALA A 29 -22.49 11.96 -3.63
C ALA A 29 -21.90 10.73 -4.37
N ALA A 30 -21.32 10.91 -5.56
CA ALA A 30 -20.68 9.82 -6.29
C ALA A 30 -19.37 9.40 -5.61
N ASP A 31 -18.59 10.35 -5.10
CA ASP A 31 -17.36 10.07 -4.35
C ASP A 31 -17.64 9.29 -3.06
N MET A 32 -18.77 9.58 -2.40
CA MET A 32 -19.19 8.91 -1.17
C MET A 32 -19.65 7.46 -1.36
N LEU A 33 -20.09 7.06 -2.55
CA LEU A 33 -20.70 5.74 -2.75
C LEU A 33 -19.72 4.60 -2.42
N SER A 34 -18.46 4.71 -2.89
CA SER A 34 -17.45 3.67 -2.67
C SER A 34 -17.01 3.56 -1.20
N PRO A 35 -16.70 4.67 -0.48
CA PRO A 35 -16.43 4.65 0.94
C PRO A 35 -17.58 4.06 1.77
N VAL A 36 -18.83 4.45 1.51
CA VAL A 36 -20.01 3.96 2.26
C VAL A 36 -20.18 2.45 2.07
N LEU A 37 -20.15 1.97 0.82
CA LEU A 37 -20.24 0.54 0.53
C LEU A 37 -19.10 -0.25 1.18
N ARG A 38 -17.88 0.30 1.16
CA ARG A 38 -16.74 -0.34 1.83
C ARG A 38 -16.96 -0.44 3.34
N SER A 39 -17.42 0.62 3.99
CA SER A 39 -17.69 0.60 5.43
C SER A 39 -18.75 -0.45 5.77
N GLU A 40 -19.84 -0.53 5.00
CA GLU A 40 -20.87 -1.55 5.17
C GLU A 40 -20.32 -2.98 5.01
N LEU A 41 -19.55 -3.22 3.95
CA LEU A 41 -18.95 -4.54 3.68
C LEU A 41 -17.93 -4.98 4.74
N LEU A 42 -17.25 -4.04 5.38
CA LEU A 42 -16.27 -4.30 6.43
C LEU A 42 -16.88 -4.26 7.84
N GLY A 43 -18.17 -3.96 7.97
CA GLY A 43 -18.85 -3.79 9.27
C GLY A 43 -18.34 -2.58 10.06
N GLU A 44 -17.79 -1.57 9.38
CA GLU A 44 -17.29 -0.35 9.98
C GLU A 44 -18.41 0.71 10.08
N PRO A 45 -18.47 1.52 11.15
CA PRO A 45 -19.43 2.61 11.25
C PRO A 45 -19.24 3.61 10.10
N VAL A 46 -20.33 3.96 9.40
CA VAL A 46 -20.29 4.84 8.21
C VAL A 46 -19.76 6.24 8.55
N ASP A 47 -19.97 6.71 9.78
CA ASP A 47 -19.47 8.01 10.24
C ASP A 47 -17.93 8.08 10.30
N THR A 48 -17.24 6.93 10.25
CA THR A 48 -15.77 6.88 10.21
C THR A 48 -15.17 7.52 8.97
N ILE A 49 -15.94 7.62 7.87
CA ILE A 49 -15.53 8.26 6.61
C ILE A 49 -15.23 9.74 6.84
N PHE A 50 -16.05 10.42 7.65
CA PHE A 50 -15.89 11.84 7.99
C PHE A 50 -14.78 12.10 9.01
N LYS A 51 -14.37 11.07 9.76
CA LYS A 51 -13.30 11.15 10.76
C LYS A 51 -11.91 10.88 10.19
N SER A 52 -11.80 10.63 8.89
CA SER A 52 -10.54 10.26 8.23
C SER A 52 -9.45 11.32 8.42
N THR A 53 -9.76 12.59 8.18
CA THR A 53 -8.83 13.72 8.35
C THR A 53 -8.31 13.82 9.77
N GLU A 54 -9.19 13.87 10.77
CA GLU A 54 -8.81 13.94 12.20
C GLU A 54 -7.91 12.75 12.60
N ARG A 55 -8.22 11.56 12.09
CA ARG A 55 -7.41 10.36 12.34
C ARG A 55 -6.02 10.46 11.73
N ILE A 56 -5.89 11.01 10.52
CA ILE A 56 -4.60 11.19 9.83
C ILE A 56 -3.75 12.24 10.57
N GLU A 57 -4.36 13.34 11.01
CA GLU A 57 -3.67 14.38 11.79
C GLU A 57 -3.14 13.84 13.13
N ALA A 58 -3.91 12.97 13.78
CA ALA A 58 -3.53 12.34 15.05
C ALA A 58 -2.38 11.31 14.93
N VAL A 59 -2.05 10.83 13.72
CA VAL A 59 -0.94 9.86 13.53
C VAL A 59 0.39 10.53 13.85
N ARG A 60 1.17 9.95 14.77
CA ARG A 60 2.54 10.41 15.04
C ARG A 60 3.53 9.70 14.14
N ASP A 61 4.66 10.33 13.88
CA ASP A 61 5.75 9.75 13.08
C ASP A 61 6.25 8.42 13.66
N SER A 62 6.27 8.29 15.00
CA SER A 62 6.60 7.05 15.68
C SER A 62 5.64 5.91 15.35
N ASP A 63 4.36 6.22 15.14
CA ASP A 63 3.32 5.24 14.84
C ASP A 63 3.50 4.72 13.39
N VAL A 64 3.89 5.61 12.46
CA VAL A 64 4.22 5.24 11.07
C VAL A 64 5.44 4.33 11.04
N ILE A 65 6.50 4.67 11.78
CA ILE A 65 7.72 3.85 11.85
C ILE A 65 7.42 2.48 12.47
N ALA A 66 6.64 2.45 13.56
CA ALA A 66 6.25 1.20 14.20
C ALA A 66 5.40 0.31 13.26
N ALA A 67 4.45 0.90 12.53
CA ALA A 67 3.65 0.19 11.54
C ALA A 67 4.52 -0.36 10.40
N LEU A 68 5.47 0.42 9.89
CA LEU A 68 6.40 -0.03 8.84
C LEU A 68 7.22 -1.23 9.31
N GLN A 69 7.77 -1.15 10.53
CA GLN A 69 8.57 -2.24 11.11
C GLN A 69 7.76 -3.51 11.34
N LYS A 70 6.49 -3.36 11.75
CA LYS A 70 5.58 -4.48 12.00
C LYS A 70 5.12 -5.17 10.72
N HIS A 71 4.76 -4.38 9.69
CA HIS A 71 4.04 -4.91 8.52
C HIS A 71 4.93 -5.13 7.30
N VAL A 72 6.06 -4.43 7.19
CA VAL A 72 6.92 -4.47 6.00
C VAL A 72 8.21 -5.22 6.33
N THR A 73 8.11 -6.52 6.58
CA THR A 73 9.25 -7.41 6.88
C THR A 73 9.80 -8.02 5.59
N ARG A 74 10.86 -8.85 5.65
CA ARG A 74 11.32 -9.57 4.46
C ARG A 74 10.31 -10.62 4.01
N ASP A 75 9.62 -11.23 4.96
CA ASP A 75 8.71 -12.35 4.72
C ASP A 75 7.35 -11.91 4.19
N THR A 76 6.95 -10.65 4.42
CA THR A 76 5.71 -10.07 3.90
C THR A 76 5.89 -9.30 2.59
N ARG A 77 7.11 -9.23 2.05
CA ARG A 77 7.40 -8.53 0.79
C ARG A 77 7.41 -9.51 -0.38
N SER A 78 6.51 -9.26 -1.32
CA SER A 78 6.54 -9.89 -2.64
C SER A 78 6.79 -8.82 -3.71
N VAL A 79 7.59 -9.15 -4.71
CA VAL A 79 7.82 -8.28 -5.87
C VAL A 79 7.33 -9.04 -7.10
N ALA A 80 6.29 -8.51 -7.75
CA ALA A 80 5.81 -9.01 -9.03
C ALA A 80 6.47 -8.22 -10.17
N MET A 81 6.94 -8.93 -11.19
CA MET A 81 7.54 -8.35 -12.39
C MET A 81 6.93 -9.01 -13.61
N VAL A 82 6.56 -8.21 -14.60
CA VAL A 82 6.12 -8.70 -15.92
C VAL A 82 7.26 -8.50 -16.90
N GLY A 83 7.63 -9.55 -17.61
CA GLY A 83 8.51 -9.47 -18.76
C GLY A 83 8.81 -10.86 -19.31
N ASP A 84 9.92 -10.96 -20.05
CA ASP A 84 10.30 -12.20 -20.72
C ASP A 84 10.67 -13.31 -19.71
N GLY A 85 10.29 -14.55 -20.03
CA GLY A 85 10.62 -15.75 -19.26
C GLY A 85 12.13 -15.95 -19.08
N SER A 86 12.95 -15.41 -19.98
CA SER A 86 14.42 -15.40 -19.85
C SER A 86 14.92 -14.69 -18.58
N MET A 87 14.13 -13.79 -17.97
CA MET A 87 14.51 -13.06 -16.76
C MET A 87 14.52 -13.93 -15.50
N GLN A 88 13.82 -15.07 -15.49
CA GLN A 88 13.69 -15.91 -14.29
C GLN A 88 15.06 -16.35 -13.75
N GLU A 89 15.96 -16.78 -14.65
CA GLU A 89 17.29 -17.25 -14.26
C GLU A 89 18.17 -16.10 -13.74
N ILE A 90 18.08 -14.93 -14.37
CA ILE A 90 18.78 -13.71 -13.94
C ILE A 90 18.32 -13.31 -12.54
N LEU A 91 17.02 -13.33 -12.28
CA LEU A 91 16.44 -12.99 -10.99
C LEU A 91 16.84 -13.99 -9.90
N ARG A 92 16.83 -15.30 -10.19
CA ARG A 92 17.31 -16.33 -9.24
C ARG A 92 18.78 -16.15 -8.89
N LYS A 93 19.62 -15.82 -9.87
CA LYS A 93 21.05 -15.57 -9.66
C LYS A 93 21.30 -14.29 -8.87
N ARG A 94 20.58 -13.21 -9.20
CA ARG A 94 20.76 -11.89 -8.57
C ARG A 94 20.18 -11.83 -7.16
N PHE A 95 19.06 -12.49 -6.93
CA PHE A 95 18.32 -12.49 -5.68
C PHE A 95 18.28 -13.91 -5.08
N SER A 96 19.45 -14.49 -4.85
CA SER A 96 19.61 -15.87 -4.35
C SER A 96 18.94 -16.17 -3.01
N HIS A 97 18.59 -15.13 -2.25
CA HIS A 97 17.92 -15.23 -0.95
C HIS A 97 16.39 -15.06 -1.06
N ALA A 98 15.86 -14.79 -2.24
CA ALA A 98 14.43 -14.61 -2.49
C ALA A 98 13.85 -15.88 -3.14
N ARG A 99 12.60 -16.20 -2.79
CA ARG A 99 11.82 -17.20 -3.51
C ARG A 99 11.35 -16.60 -4.83
N VAL A 100 11.82 -17.17 -5.96
CA VAL A 100 11.46 -16.69 -7.30
C VAL A 100 10.53 -17.70 -7.98
N GLU A 101 9.28 -17.29 -8.15
CA GLU A 101 8.25 -18.01 -8.90
C GLU A 101 8.00 -17.30 -10.23
N ALA A 102 7.76 -18.08 -11.29
CA ALA A 102 7.37 -17.55 -12.59
C ALA A 102 6.04 -18.19 -12.99
N VAL A 103 5.14 -17.37 -13.49
CA VAL A 103 3.83 -17.78 -14.00
C VAL A 103 3.76 -17.34 -15.45
N ASP A 104 3.48 -18.28 -16.35
CA ASP A 104 3.24 -17.99 -17.77
C ASP A 104 1.75 -17.70 -17.99
N PHE A 105 1.42 -16.42 -18.05
CA PHE A 105 0.05 -15.96 -18.28
C PHE A 105 -0.52 -16.37 -19.64
N GLN A 106 0.31 -16.62 -20.66
CA GLN A 106 -0.17 -17.02 -21.98
C GLN A 106 -0.50 -18.52 -22.05
N ALA A 107 0.21 -19.34 -21.27
CA ALA A 107 -0.09 -20.76 -21.15
C ALA A 107 -1.42 -21.00 -20.42
N GLU A 108 -1.71 -20.21 -19.39
CA GLU A 108 -2.97 -20.33 -18.62
C GLU A 108 -4.22 -19.88 -19.38
N LEU A 109 -4.10 -18.94 -20.33
CA LEU A 109 -5.24 -18.48 -21.15
C LEU A 109 -5.60 -19.44 -22.30
N LYS A 110 -4.75 -20.44 -22.57
CA LYS A 110 -4.93 -21.41 -23.67
C LYS A 110 -5.45 -22.77 -23.19
N GLY A 111 -5.62 -22.97 -21.89
CA GLY A 111 -6.31 -24.11 -21.28
C GLY A 111 -7.75 -23.78 -20.96
#